data_AF-A0A2D9JNE6-F1
#
_entry.id   AF-A0A2D9JNE6-F1
#
_cell.length_a   1.000
_cell.length_b   1.000
_cell.length_c   1.000
_cell.angle_alpha   90.00
_cell.angle_beta   90.00
_cell.angle_gamma   90.00
#
_symmetry.space_group_name_H-M   'P 1'
#
loop_
_entity.id
_entity.type
_entity.pdbx_description
1 polymer ?
#
loop_
_entity_poly.entity_id
_entity_poly.type
_entity_poly.pdbx_seq_one_letter_code
_entity_poly.pdbx_strand_id
1 'polypeptide(L)'
;MQTVYPEASLVTHTIGAVGGLEPMKNAAAVELARTLTGGNSTGLVSFGTEAGLFQDAGIATVVCGPGSIEQAHKPNEYVDHSQLQQCLDMLTRLGHHLQQR
;
A
#
# COMPACT_ATOMS: atom_id res chain seq x y z
N MET A 1 -2.69 -10.59 39.09
CA MET A 1 -4.02 -11.17 38.82
C MET A 1 -4.10 -12.60 39.35
N GLN A 2 -3.27 -13.54 38.87
CA GLN A 2 -3.24 -14.92 39.39
C GLN A 2 -2.78 -15.07 40.85
N THR A 3 -1.90 -14.18 41.32
CA THR A 3 -1.49 -14.12 42.75
C THR A 3 -2.66 -13.86 43.70
N VAL A 4 -3.76 -13.27 43.21
CA VAL A 4 -4.97 -12.94 43.98
C VAL A 4 -6.10 -13.92 43.67
N TYR A 5 -6.23 -14.37 42.42
CA TYR A 5 -7.23 -15.35 41.99
C TYR A 5 -6.58 -16.43 41.12
N PRO A 6 -6.35 -17.65 41.65
CA PRO A 6 -5.58 -18.69 40.96
C PRO A 6 -6.13 -19.10 39.58
N GLU A 7 -7.44 -18.96 39.33
CA GLU A 7 -8.07 -19.38 38.07
C GLU A 7 -8.11 -18.26 37.00
N ALA A 8 -7.57 -17.07 37.28
CA ALA A 8 -7.53 -16.01 36.27
C ALA A 8 -6.73 -16.45 35.04
N SER A 9 -7.34 -16.38 33.85
CA SER A 9 -6.68 -16.67 32.57
C SER A 9 -7.00 -15.63 31.51
N LEU A 10 -6.14 -15.53 30.49
CA LEU A 10 -6.30 -14.68 29.33
C LEU A 10 -6.00 -15.52 28.08
N VAL A 11 -6.94 -15.54 27.14
CA VAL A 11 -6.80 -16.23 25.85
C VAL A 11 -6.88 -15.17 24.76
N THR A 12 -5.89 -15.15 23.87
CA THR A 12 -5.89 -14.29 22.68
C THR A 12 -6.07 -15.14 21.43
N HIS A 13 -6.79 -14.57 20.46
CA HIS A 13 -6.97 -15.16 19.14
C HIS A 13 -6.63 -14.12 18.09
N THR A 14 -5.83 -14.51 17.10
CA THR A 14 -5.61 -13.69 15.90
C THR A 14 -6.71 -14.00 14.90
N ILE A 15 -7.56 -13.03 14.60
CA ILE A 15 -8.70 -13.19 13.68
C ILE A 15 -8.32 -12.79 12.24
N GLY A 16 -7.31 -11.94 12.07
CA GLY A 16 -6.79 -11.54 10.77
C GLY A 16 -5.39 -10.93 10.90
N ALA A 17 -4.52 -11.26 9.96
CA ALA A 17 -3.19 -10.70 9.83
C ALA A 17 -2.84 -10.59 8.34
N VAL A 18 -2.12 -9.54 7.98
CA VAL A 18 -1.59 -9.31 6.64
C VAL A 18 -0.12 -8.94 6.76
N GLY A 19 0.71 -9.46 5.86
CA GLY A 19 2.13 -9.08 5.77
C GLY A 19 2.28 -7.59 5.47
N GLY A 20 3.34 -6.98 5.98
CA GLY A 20 3.75 -5.64 5.56
C GLY A 20 4.30 -5.64 4.14
N LEU A 21 4.23 -4.50 3.45
CA LEU A 21 5.00 -4.28 2.24
C LEU A 21 6.39 -3.76 2.63
N GLU A 22 7.41 -4.58 2.45
CA GLU A 22 8.79 -4.25 2.80
C GLU A 22 9.56 -3.64 1.60
N PRO A 23 10.47 -2.68 1.83
CA PRO A 23 11.37 -2.19 0.79
C PRO A 23 12.23 -3.31 0.16
N MET A 24 12.20 -3.44 -1.16
CA MET A 24 13.01 -4.43 -1.88
C MET A 24 14.23 -3.79 -2.56
N LYS A 25 15.35 -4.53 -2.59
CA LYS A 25 16.56 -4.12 -3.35
C LYS A 25 16.32 -4.12 -4.87
N ASN A 26 15.54 -5.09 -5.36
CA ASN A 26 15.09 -5.13 -6.75
C ASN A 26 13.65 -4.60 -6.80
N ALA A 27 13.51 -3.33 -7.17
CA ALA A 27 12.26 -2.59 -7.07
C ALA A 27 11.64 -2.32 -8.45
N ALA A 28 11.59 -3.33 -9.33
CA ALA A 28 11.09 -3.16 -10.71
C ALA A 28 9.71 -2.48 -10.79
N ALA A 29 8.78 -2.80 -9.88
CA ALA A 29 7.48 -2.15 -9.80
C ALA A 29 7.57 -0.69 -9.37
N VAL A 30 8.46 -0.35 -8.42
CA VAL A 30 8.73 1.03 -7.99
C VAL A 30 9.30 1.84 -9.16
N GLU A 31 10.28 1.31 -9.88
CA GLU A 31 10.90 2.01 -11.01
C GLU A 31 9.91 2.23 -12.17
N LEU A 32 9.05 1.26 -12.43
CA LEU A 32 7.94 1.43 -13.37
C LEU A 32 6.99 2.55 -12.90
N ALA A 33 6.56 2.53 -11.65
CA ALA A 33 5.68 3.56 -11.11
C ALA A 33 6.31 4.95 -11.16
N ARG A 34 7.60 5.10 -10.84
CA ARG A 34 8.34 6.37 -10.96
C ARG A 34 8.38 6.86 -12.40
N THR A 35 8.63 5.98 -13.35
CA THR A 35 8.63 6.30 -14.79
C THR A 35 7.27 6.81 -15.26
N LEU A 36 6.18 6.15 -14.83
CA LEU A 36 4.84 6.49 -15.28
C LEU A 36 4.29 7.76 -14.62
N THR A 37 4.63 7.99 -13.36
CA THR A 37 4.15 9.14 -12.56
C THR A 37 5.05 10.37 -12.64
N GLY A 38 6.33 10.20 -13.00
CA GLY A 38 7.37 11.22 -12.84
C GLY A 38 7.82 11.42 -11.38
N GLY A 39 7.37 10.58 -10.46
CA GLY A 39 7.72 10.64 -9.04
C GLY A 39 9.18 10.21 -8.80
N ASN A 40 9.88 10.95 -7.93
CA ASN A 40 11.30 10.72 -7.65
C ASN A 40 11.58 10.27 -6.21
N SER A 41 10.56 10.00 -5.41
CA SER A 41 10.71 9.56 -4.02
C SER A 41 9.76 8.42 -3.69
N THR A 42 10.10 7.69 -2.63
CA THR A 42 9.28 6.65 -2.02
C THR A 42 9.13 6.95 -0.53
N GLY A 43 8.02 6.53 0.06
CA GLY A 43 7.76 6.66 1.50
C GLY A 43 7.27 5.35 2.10
N LEU A 44 7.24 5.31 3.42
CA LEU A 44 6.66 4.22 4.21
C LEU A 44 5.60 4.79 5.14
N VAL A 45 4.54 4.02 5.35
CA VAL A 45 3.44 4.36 6.26
C VAL A 45 3.06 3.14 7.08
N SER A 46 2.67 3.33 8.33
CA SER A 46 2.27 2.26 9.24
C SER A 46 0.78 1.92 9.10
N PHE A 47 0.34 1.62 7.88
CA PHE A 47 -1.01 1.19 7.55
C PHE A 47 -0.99 -0.15 6.81
N GLY A 48 -2.02 -0.96 7.02
CA GLY A 48 -2.17 -2.25 6.33
C GLY A 48 -2.67 -2.06 4.90
N THR A 49 -2.14 -2.84 3.97
CA THR A 49 -2.64 -3.01 2.60
C THR A 49 -2.48 -4.47 2.20
N GLU A 50 -3.09 -4.90 1.11
CA GLU A 50 -2.92 -6.24 0.54
C GLU A 50 -1.55 -6.39 -0.18
N ALA A 51 -0.76 -5.32 -0.30
CA ALA A 51 0.51 -5.32 -1.01
C ALA A 51 1.54 -6.30 -0.43
N GLY A 52 1.52 -6.53 0.88
CA GLY A 52 2.36 -7.55 1.51
C GLY A 52 2.02 -8.96 1.04
N LEU A 53 0.74 -9.27 0.78
CA LEU A 53 0.33 -10.58 0.25
C LEU A 53 0.87 -10.83 -1.16
N PHE A 54 0.85 -9.80 -2.02
CA PHE A 54 1.41 -9.89 -3.36
C PHE A 54 2.94 -10.03 -3.33
N GLN A 55 3.59 -9.29 -2.43
CA GLN A 55 5.03 -9.42 -2.19
C GLN A 55 5.40 -10.82 -1.69
N ASP A 56 4.67 -11.36 -0.72
CA ASP A 56 4.87 -12.73 -0.20
C ASP A 56 4.67 -13.79 -1.28
N ALA A 57 3.79 -13.52 -2.26
CA ALA A 57 3.60 -14.36 -3.44
C ALA A 57 4.71 -14.21 -4.51
N GLY A 58 5.75 -13.42 -4.24
CA GLY A 58 6.88 -13.21 -5.16
C GLY A 58 6.60 -12.20 -6.29
N ILE A 59 5.53 -11.41 -6.18
CA ILE A 59 5.16 -10.39 -7.18
C ILE A 59 5.82 -9.06 -6.80
N ALA A 60 6.55 -8.47 -7.74
CA ALA A 60 7.10 -7.14 -7.55
C ALA A 60 5.96 -6.13 -7.35
N THR A 61 5.91 -5.50 -6.17
CA THR A 61 4.73 -4.73 -5.73
C THR A 61 5.11 -3.32 -5.29
N VAL A 62 4.22 -2.36 -5.58
CA VAL A 62 4.27 -0.97 -5.10
C VAL A 62 2.85 -0.48 -4.88
N VAL A 63 2.64 0.37 -3.86
CA VAL A 63 1.38 1.09 -3.67
C VAL A 63 1.56 2.52 -4.13
N CYS A 64 0.70 2.99 -5.04
CA CYS A 64 0.64 4.38 -5.48
C CYS A 64 -0.79 4.74 -5.89
N GLY A 65 -1.14 6.02 -5.82
CA GLY A 65 -2.48 6.48 -6.17
C GLY A 65 -2.69 7.96 -5.87
N PRO A 66 -3.83 8.52 -6.33
CA PRO A 66 -4.19 9.91 -6.05
C PRO A 66 -4.67 10.09 -4.60
N GLY A 67 -4.74 11.34 -4.15
CA GLY A 67 -5.20 11.68 -2.80
C GLY A 67 -4.07 11.80 -1.77
N SER A 68 -4.43 11.79 -0.49
CA SER A 68 -3.48 11.83 0.63
C SER A 68 -3.98 10.94 1.77
N ILE A 69 -3.06 10.18 2.37
CA ILE A 69 -3.37 9.32 3.52
C ILE A 69 -3.75 10.13 4.76
N GLU A 70 -3.34 11.40 4.84
CA GLU A 70 -3.62 12.29 5.97
C GLU A 70 -5.11 12.56 6.18
N GLN A 71 -5.92 12.38 5.13
CA GLN A 71 -7.37 12.62 5.14
C GLN A 71 -8.22 11.37 4.84
N ALA A 72 -7.59 10.19 4.70
CA ALA A 72 -8.32 8.93 4.50
C ALA A 72 -9.11 8.53 5.77
N HIS A 73 -10.31 7.97 5.57
CA HIS A 73 -11.25 7.57 6.63
C HIS A 73 -11.63 8.71 7.59
N LYS A 74 -11.65 9.95 7.09
CA LYS A 74 -12.13 11.13 7.83
C LYS A 74 -13.49 11.58 7.28
N PRO A 75 -14.35 12.23 8.08
CA PRO A 75 -15.66 12.69 7.59
C PRO A 75 -15.63 13.59 6.36
N ASN A 76 -14.52 14.31 6.15
CA ASN A 76 -14.25 15.19 5.02
C ASN A 76 -13.22 14.61 4.04
N GLU A 77 -13.13 13.28 3.94
CA GLU A 77 -12.28 12.61 2.94
C GLU A 77 -12.64 13.06 1.52
N TYR A 78 -11.62 13.40 0.72
CA TYR A 78 -11.79 13.77 -0.68
C TYR A 78 -10.55 13.40 -1.50
N VAL A 79 -10.69 13.48 -2.83
CA VAL A 79 -9.58 13.46 -3.79
C VAL A 79 -9.82 14.60 -4.77
N ASP A 80 -8.80 15.39 -5.07
CA ASP A 80 -8.94 16.49 -6.02
C ASP A 80 -9.10 15.98 -7.46
N HIS A 81 -9.94 16.64 -8.25
CA HIS A 81 -10.17 16.25 -9.65
C HIS A 81 -8.87 16.23 -10.47
N SER A 82 -7.93 17.13 -10.20
CA SER A 82 -6.62 17.15 -10.86
C SER A 82 -5.78 15.93 -10.51
N GLN A 83 -5.89 15.38 -9.30
CA GLN A 83 -5.20 14.16 -8.89
C GLN A 83 -5.81 12.92 -9.58
N LEU A 84 -7.14 12.90 -9.73
CA LEU A 84 -7.81 11.87 -10.52
C LEU A 84 -7.34 11.89 -11.97
N GLN A 85 -7.21 13.07 -12.58
CA GLN A 85 -6.68 13.19 -13.95
C GLN A 85 -5.25 12.65 -14.04
N GLN A 86 -4.36 12.98 -13.09
CA GLN A 86 -3.00 12.43 -13.04
C GLN A 86 -2.98 10.90 -12.96
N CYS A 87 -3.90 10.31 -12.19
CA CYS A 87 -4.04 8.86 -12.10
C CYS A 87 -4.46 8.24 -13.46
N LEU A 88 -5.43 8.85 -14.15
CA LEU A 88 -5.86 8.40 -15.48
C LEU A 88 -4.74 8.52 -16.52
N ASP A 89 -3.96 9.60 -16.48
CA ASP A 89 -2.81 9.80 -17.36
C ASP A 89 -1.74 8.73 -17.11
N MET A 90 -1.46 8.40 -15.84
CA MET A 90 -0.55 7.33 -15.44
C MET A 90 -1.01 5.97 -15.97
N LEU A 91 -2.29 5.63 -15.80
CA LEU A 91 -2.87 4.37 -16.30
C LEU A 91 -2.84 4.29 -17.83
N THR A 92 -3.06 5.40 -18.53
CA THR A 92 -2.95 5.48 -19.99
C THR A 92 -1.51 5.19 -20.44
N ARG A 93 -0.51 5.80 -19.79
CA ARG A 93 0.91 5.52 -20.03
C ARG A 93 1.27 4.06 -19.74
N LEU A 94 0.71 3.47 -18.69
CA LEU A 94 0.90 2.06 -18.37
C LEU A 94 0.36 1.18 -19.50
N GLY A 95 -0.84 1.47 -20.00
CA GLY A 95 -1.44 0.78 -21.14
C GLY A 95 -0.52 0.81 -22.37
N HIS A 96 0.01 1.99 -22.72
CA HIS A 96 0.97 2.12 -23.82
C HIS A 96 2.29 1.37 -23.56
N HIS A 97 2.83 1.42 -22.34
CA HIS A 97 4.05 0.69 -21.99
C HIS A 97 3.87 -0.82 -22.15
N LEU A 98 2.71 -1.38 -21.77
CA LEU A 98 2.43 -2.80 -21.90
C LEU A 98 2.22 -3.26 -23.35
N GLN A 99 1.76 -2.37 -24.24
CA GLN A 99 1.62 -2.66 -25.68
C GLN A 99 2.96 -2.71 -26.44
N GLN A 100 4.01 -2.14 -25.86
CA GLN A 100 5.35 -2.05 -26.48
C GLN A 100 6.28 -3.21 -26.07
N ARG A 101 5.79 -4.14 -25.24
CA ARG A 101 6.52 -5.34 -24.79
C ARG A 101 6.06 -6.57 -25.56
#